data_AF-A0A8C0BV75-F1
#
_entry.id   AF-A0A8C0BV75-F1
#
_cell.length_a   1.000
_cell.length_b   1.000
_cell.length_c   1.000
_cell.angle_alpha   90.00
_cell.angle_beta   90.00
_cell.angle_gamma   90.00
#
_symmetry.space_group_name_H-M   'P 1'
#
loop_
_entity.id
_entity.type
_entity.pdbx_description
1 polymer ?
#
loop_
_entity_poly.entity_id
_entity_poly.type
_entity_poly.pdbx_seq_one_letter_code
_entity_poly.pdbx_strand_id
1 'polypeptide(L)'
;MFSGKSTELMRRVRRFQLAQYQCLLVKYAKDTRYCTSGVSTHDRNTMEALPACLLKDVYQEALASAVIGIDEGQFFPDVVEFCEMMANAGKTIIVAALDGTFQRKAFGSILNLVPLAESVVKLNAVCMECYQEASYTKRLGAEREVKAGSREGGELSSAESLSQFSCQVEVIGGADKYHSVCRACYFRKRPQQPGSENKENVPMGLKQLDVAASRKIFAS
;
A
#
# COMPACT_ATOMS: atom_id res chain seq x y z
N MET A 1 3.17 1.12 -1.19
CA MET A 1 2.37 1.87 -2.20
C MET A 1 3.16 1.95 -3.50
N PHE A 2 2.50 2.27 -4.63
CA PHE A 2 3.13 2.45 -5.96
C PHE A 2 3.81 1.21 -6.58
N SER A 3 3.57 0.02 -6.04
CA SER A 3 4.11 -1.26 -6.53
C SER A 3 3.19 -1.99 -7.51
N GLY A 4 2.11 -1.35 -7.98
CA GLY A 4 1.20 -1.94 -8.98
C GLY A 4 0.23 -3.02 -8.44
N LYS A 5 -0.05 -3.05 -7.12
CA LYS A 5 -0.90 -4.08 -6.49
C LYS A 5 -2.28 -4.21 -7.15
N SER A 6 -3.00 -3.09 -7.30
CA SER A 6 -4.32 -3.05 -7.94
C SER A 6 -4.22 -3.46 -9.41
N THR A 7 -3.16 -3.08 -10.12
CA THR A 7 -2.91 -3.51 -11.51
C THR A 7 -2.72 -5.02 -11.61
N GLU A 8 -1.93 -5.63 -10.71
CA GLU A 8 -1.72 -7.07 -10.69
C GLU A 8 -2.99 -7.83 -10.30
N LEU A 9 -3.76 -7.31 -9.34
CA LEU A 9 -5.10 -7.84 -9.00
C LEU A 9 -6.00 -7.89 -10.24
N MET A 10 -6.17 -6.75 -10.90
CA MET A 10 -7.00 -6.63 -12.11
C MET A 10 -6.52 -7.57 -13.21
N ARG A 11 -5.20 -7.66 -13.42
CA ARG A 11 -4.61 -8.58 -14.41
C ARG A 11 -4.96 -10.03 -14.10
N ARG A 12 -4.90 -10.46 -12.83
CA ARG A 12 -5.25 -11.83 -12.43
C ARG A 12 -6.74 -12.10 -12.57
N VAL A 13 -7.60 -11.21 -12.10
CA VAL A 13 -9.06 -11.37 -12.20
C VAL A 13 -9.52 -11.39 -13.66
N ARG A 14 -8.96 -10.52 -14.52
CA ARG A 14 -9.29 -10.46 -15.95
C ARG A 14 -9.00 -11.77 -16.69
N ARG A 15 -8.00 -12.56 -16.27
CA ARG A 15 -7.73 -13.89 -16.84
C ARG A 15 -8.89 -14.86 -16.62
N PHE A 16 -9.51 -14.82 -15.45
CA PHE A 16 -10.70 -15.63 -15.16
C PHE A 16 -11.93 -15.12 -15.89
N GLN A 17 -12.10 -13.80 -15.97
CA GLN A 17 -13.20 -13.19 -16.73
C GLN A 17 -13.14 -13.56 -18.22
N LEU A 18 -11.95 -13.55 -18.84
CA LEU A 18 -11.78 -13.99 -20.23
C LEU A 18 -12.18 -15.46 -20.41
N ALA A 19 -11.94 -16.29 -19.41
CA ALA A 19 -12.40 -17.68 -19.34
C ALA A 19 -13.87 -17.84 -18.90
N GLN A 20 -14.66 -16.75 -18.91
CA GLN A 20 -16.10 -16.72 -18.62
C GLN A 20 -16.50 -17.05 -17.17
N TYR A 21 -15.56 -16.97 -16.22
CA TYR A 21 -15.90 -17.07 -14.80
C TYR A 21 -16.63 -15.81 -14.32
N GLN A 22 -17.66 -16.00 -13.48
CA GLN A 22 -18.29 -14.90 -12.75
C GLN A 22 -17.31 -14.34 -11.72
N CYS A 23 -16.93 -13.07 -11.91
CA CYS A 23 -15.92 -12.39 -11.10
C CYS A 23 -16.56 -11.21 -10.36
N LEU A 24 -16.32 -11.14 -9.06
CA LEU A 24 -16.63 -9.98 -8.23
C LEU A 24 -15.33 -9.23 -7.91
N LEU A 25 -15.34 -7.91 -8.06
CA LEU A 25 -14.26 -7.04 -7.60
C LEU A 25 -14.80 -6.12 -6.51
N VAL A 26 -14.11 -6.06 -5.37
CA VAL A 26 -14.48 -5.24 -4.21
C VAL A 26 -13.41 -4.20 -3.97
N LYS A 27 -13.82 -2.95 -3.73
CA LYS A 27 -12.93 -1.83 -3.38
C LYS A 27 -13.31 -1.23 -2.04
N TYR A 28 -12.34 -0.68 -1.32
CA TYR A 28 -12.63 0.04 -0.08
C TYR A 28 -13.38 1.35 -0.38
N ALA A 29 -14.57 1.53 0.20
CA ALA A 29 -15.47 2.63 -0.14
C ALA A 29 -14.91 4.01 0.22
N LYS A 30 -14.12 4.13 1.31
CA LYS A 30 -13.53 5.41 1.72
C LYS A 30 -12.27 5.78 0.94
N ASP A 31 -11.76 4.87 0.10
CA ASP A 31 -10.67 5.21 -0.79
C ASP A 31 -11.20 5.92 -2.05
N THR A 32 -11.25 7.25 -1.96
CA THR A 32 -11.76 8.12 -3.01
C THR A 32 -10.68 8.72 -3.92
N ARG A 33 -9.42 8.28 -3.79
CA ARG A 33 -8.28 8.79 -4.58
C ARG A 33 -8.47 8.64 -6.09
N TYR A 34 -9.33 7.72 -6.50
CA TYR A 34 -9.61 7.38 -7.89
C TYR A 34 -11.11 7.54 -8.24
N CYS A 35 -11.88 8.37 -7.51
CA CYS A 35 -13.35 8.44 -7.63
C CYS A 35 -13.93 9.13 -8.88
N THR A 36 -13.10 9.50 -9.86
CA THR A 36 -13.60 9.87 -11.19
C THR A 36 -13.37 8.69 -12.14
N SER A 37 -14.42 7.91 -12.36
CA SER A 37 -14.50 6.74 -13.26
C SER A 37 -13.67 5.51 -12.83
N GLY A 38 -14.32 4.33 -12.84
CA GLY A 38 -13.81 3.06 -12.30
C GLY A 38 -12.35 2.80 -12.65
N VAL A 39 -11.63 2.15 -11.72
CA VAL A 39 -10.23 1.68 -11.79
C VAL A 39 -9.59 1.94 -13.16
N SER A 40 -9.21 3.19 -13.39
CA SER A 40 -8.83 3.68 -14.72
C SER A 40 -7.41 3.26 -15.01
N THR A 41 -7.26 2.03 -15.48
CA THR A 41 -6.23 1.72 -16.49
C THR A 41 -6.79 2.17 -17.83
N HIS A 42 -5.99 2.75 -18.70
CA HIS A 42 -6.35 3.34 -20.00
C HIS A 42 -7.09 2.39 -20.99
N ASP A 43 -7.37 1.16 -20.57
CA ASP A 43 -8.14 0.17 -21.32
C ASP A 43 -9.65 0.34 -21.04
N ARG A 44 -10.44 0.50 -22.10
CA ARG A 44 -11.92 0.64 -22.08
C ARG A 44 -12.70 -0.59 -21.54
N ASN A 45 -12.06 -1.48 -20.79
CA ASN A 45 -12.66 -2.63 -20.10
C ASN A 45 -12.43 -2.52 -18.59
N THR A 46 -13.01 -1.51 -17.95
CA THR A 46 -13.02 -1.41 -16.49
C THR A 46 -14.03 -2.42 -15.94
N MET A 47 -13.56 -3.44 -15.23
CA MET A 47 -14.42 -4.26 -14.38
C MET A 47 -14.99 -3.37 -13.29
N GLU A 48 -16.32 -3.32 -13.17
CA GLU A 48 -16.98 -2.54 -12.14
C GLU A 48 -16.65 -3.15 -10.76
N ALA A 49 -16.22 -2.30 -9.83
CA ALA A 49 -15.86 -2.71 -8.49
C ALA A 49 -16.95 -2.27 -7.50
N LEU A 50 -17.46 -3.20 -6.70
CA LEU A 50 -18.42 -2.89 -5.64
C LEU A 50 -17.69 -2.18 -4.48
N PRO A 51 -18.10 -0.96 -4.11
CA PRO A 51 -17.55 -0.27 -2.96
C PRO A 51 -18.12 -0.85 -1.67
N ALA A 52 -17.25 -1.21 -0.72
CA ALA A 52 -17.65 -1.73 0.59
C ALA A 52 -16.73 -1.21 1.70
N CYS A 53 -17.25 -1.18 2.94
CA CYS A 53 -16.43 -0.98 4.14
C CYS A 53 -16.18 -2.29 4.90
N LEU A 54 -17.12 -3.24 4.79
CA LEU A 54 -17.03 -4.60 5.33
C LEU A 54 -17.30 -5.57 4.18
N LEU A 55 -16.56 -6.67 4.12
CA LEU A 55 -16.76 -7.68 3.07
C LEU A 55 -18.05 -8.48 3.27
N LYS A 56 -18.55 -8.57 4.50
CA LYS A 56 -19.87 -9.15 4.77
C LYS A 56 -21.02 -8.43 4.04
N ASP A 57 -20.83 -7.16 3.70
CA ASP A 57 -21.87 -6.35 3.03
C ASP A 57 -22.06 -6.77 1.56
N VAL A 58 -21.07 -7.46 0.97
CA VAL A 58 -21.08 -7.98 -0.41
C VAL A 58 -21.16 -9.50 -0.47
N TYR A 59 -21.66 -10.12 0.61
CA TYR A 59 -21.64 -11.58 0.78
C TYR A 59 -22.48 -12.31 -0.26
N GLN A 60 -23.63 -11.76 -0.66
CA GLN A 60 -24.53 -12.40 -1.63
C GLN A 60 -23.90 -12.41 -3.04
N GLU A 61 -23.30 -11.30 -3.44
CA GLU A 61 -22.58 -11.15 -4.70
C GLU A 61 -21.34 -12.05 -4.74
N ALA A 62 -20.65 -12.17 -3.60
CA ALA A 62 -19.52 -13.08 -3.44
C ALA A 62 -19.95 -14.55 -3.56
N LEU A 63 -21.09 -14.94 -2.97
CA LEU A 63 -21.64 -16.28 -3.10
C LEU A 63 -22.01 -16.64 -4.55
N ALA A 64 -22.54 -15.68 -5.32
CA ALA A 64 -22.85 -15.86 -6.74
C ALA A 64 -21.62 -15.91 -7.66
N SER A 65 -20.45 -15.49 -7.16
CA SER A 65 -19.21 -15.40 -7.94
C SER A 65 -18.29 -16.60 -7.73
N ALA A 66 -17.52 -16.95 -8.75
CA ALA A 66 -16.49 -17.98 -8.67
C ALA A 66 -15.12 -17.40 -8.27
N VAL A 67 -14.86 -16.15 -8.66
CA VAL A 67 -13.60 -15.44 -8.38
C VAL A 67 -13.91 -14.12 -7.69
N ILE A 68 -13.21 -13.84 -6.59
CA ILE A 68 -13.38 -12.61 -5.80
C ILE A 68 -12.04 -11.88 -5.72
N GLY A 69 -11.98 -10.67 -6.28
CA GLY A 69 -10.87 -9.75 -6.14
C GLY A 69 -11.16 -8.72 -5.05
N ILE A 70 -10.23 -8.52 -4.12
CA ILE A 70 -10.35 -7.53 -3.03
C ILE A 70 -9.19 -6.55 -3.15
N ASP A 71 -9.48 -5.28 -3.44
CA ASP A 71 -8.49 -4.21 -3.45
C ASP A 71 -8.46 -3.46 -2.12
N GLU A 72 -7.26 -3.01 -1.75
CA GLU A 72 -6.97 -2.36 -0.46
C GLU A 72 -7.44 -3.18 0.76
N GLY A 73 -7.20 -4.49 0.71
CA GLY A 73 -7.63 -5.49 1.70
C GLY A 73 -7.28 -5.15 3.16
N GLN A 74 -6.23 -4.36 3.39
CA GLN A 74 -5.81 -3.94 4.74
C GLN A 74 -6.84 -3.08 5.49
N PHE A 75 -7.82 -2.50 4.79
CA PHE A 75 -8.86 -1.67 5.40
C PHE A 75 -10.11 -2.45 5.82
N PHE A 76 -10.22 -3.72 5.43
CA PHE A 76 -11.35 -4.57 5.77
C PHE A 76 -11.03 -5.35 7.05
N PRO A 77 -11.71 -5.08 8.18
CA PRO A 77 -11.44 -5.76 9.44
C PRO A 77 -11.82 -7.25 9.39
N ASP A 78 -12.80 -7.60 8.56
CA ASP A 78 -13.34 -8.94 8.35
C ASP A 78 -12.64 -9.72 7.21
N VAL A 79 -11.52 -9.21 6.68
CA VAL A 79 -10.83 -9.81 5.52
C VAL A 79 -10.41 -11.26 5.73
N VAL A 80 -9.92 -11.61 6.92
CA VAL A 80 -9.41 -12.95 7.22
C VAL A 80 -10.54 -13.97 7.24
N GLU A 81 -11.59 -13.70 8.01
CA GLU A 81 -12.75 -14.58 8.15
C GLU A 81 -13.47 -14.75 6.81
N PHE A 82 -13.68 -13.65 6.07
CA PHE A 82 -14.31 -13.68 4.76
C PHE A 82 -13.50 -14.52 3.76
N CYS A 83 -12.17 -14.34 3.71
CA CYS A 83 -11.34 -15.08 2.77
C CYS A 83 -11.35 -16.57 3.06
N GLU A 84 -11.16 -16.95 4.33
CA GLU A 84 -11.15 -18.36 4.74
C GLU A 84 -12.50 -19.04 4.42
N MET A 85 -13.60 -18.37 4.73
CA MET A 85 -14.95 -18.90 4.48
C MET A 85 -15.20 -19.10 2.98
N MET A 86 -14.89 -18.10 2.16
CA MET A 86 -15.14 -18.14 0.72
C MET A 86 -14.21 -19.13 0.00
N ALA A 87 -12.96 -19.27 0.44
CA ALA A 87 -12.01 -20.23 -0.11
C ALA A 87 -12.47 -21.67 0.19
N ASN A 88 -12.89 -21.94 1.44
CA ASN A 88 -13.47 -23.23 1.83
C ASN A 88 -14.80 -23.53 1.11
N ALA A 89 -15.52 -22.51 0.65
CA ALA A 89 -16.69 -22.64 -0.22
C ALA A 89 -16.33 -22.86 -1.71
N GLY A 90 -15.05 -23.09 -2.03
CA GLY A 90 -14.57 -23.42 -3.38
C GLY A 90 -14.33 -22.21 -4.28
N LYS A 91 -14.24 -20.99 -3.73
CA LYS A 91 -14.02 -19.76 -4.52
C LYS A 91 -12.53 -19.45 -4.63
N THR A 92 -12.13 -18.85 -5.75
CA THR A 92 -10.78 -18.28 -5.90
C THR A 92 -10.77 -16.85 -5.38
N ILE A 93 -9.91 -16.55 -4.42
CA ILE A 93 -9.81 -15.21 -3.81
C ILE A 93 -8.45 -14.61 -4.11
N ILE A 94 -8.43 -13.35 -4.55
CA ILE A 94 -7.21 -12.61 -4.84
C ILE A 94 -7.27 -11.30 -4.06
N VAL A 95 -6.36 -11.15 -3.08
CA VAL A 95 -6.32 -9.95 -2.23
C VAL A 95 -5.10 -9.11 -2.60
N ALA A 96 -5.33 -7.84 -2.95
CA ALA A 96 -4.29 -6.83 -3.01
C ALA A 96 -4.35 -5.96 -1.76
N ALA A 97 -3.24 -5.87 -1.05
CA ALA A 97 -3.17 -5.10 0.18
C ALA A 97 -1.76 -4.61 0.50
N LEU A 98 -1.67 -3.59 1.37
CA LEU A 98 -0.42 -3.18 1.97
C LEU A 98 -0.05 -4.14 3.11
N ASP A 99 1.16 -4.68 3.09
CA ASP A 99 1.69 -5.53 4.16
C ASP A 99 2.05 -4.74 5.42
N GLY A 100 2.41 -3.47 5.26
CA GLY A 100 2.80 -2.61 6.36
C GLY A 100 2.33 -1.16 6.22
N THR A 101 2.13 -0.54 7.39
CA THR A 101 1.86 0.89 7.54
C THR A 101 3.10 1.73 7.20
N PHE A 102 2.95 3.06 7.18
CA PHE A 102 4.10 3.97 7.03
C PHE A 102 5.14 3.84 8.15
N GLN A 103 4.77 3.27 9.30
CA GLN A 103 5.67 2.94 10.42
C GLN A 103 6.34 1.56 10.28
N ARG A 104 6.11 0.86 9.16
CA ARG A 104 6.58 -0.52 8.91
C ARG A 104 6.09 -1.55 9.94
N LYS A 105 4.94 -1.28 10.54
CA LYS A 105 4.18 -2.25 11.34
C LYS A 105 3.14 -2.95 10.46
N ALA A 106 2.73 -4.16 10.83
CA ALA A 106 1.63 -4.86 10.17
C ALA A 106 0.41 -3.93 9.97
N PHE A 107 -0.21 -3.96 8.80
CA PHE A 107 -1.38 -3.15 8.50
C PHE A 107 -2.66 -3.95 8.75
N GLY A 108 -3.38 -3.60 9.82
CA GLY A 108 -4.61 -4.31 10.18
C GLY A 108 -4.35 -5.79 10.44
N SER A 109 -5.27 -6.64 9.99
CA SER A 109 -5.19 -8.11 10.12
C SER A 109 -4.61 -8.79 8.88
N ILE A 110 -4.11 -8.05 7.88
CA ILE A 110 -3.79 -8.59 6.56
C ILE A 110 -2.74 -9.71 6.59
N LEU A 111 -1.75 -9.62 7.48
CA LEU A 111 -0.68 -10.62 7.57
C LEU A 111 -1.17 -11.96 8.12
N ASN A 112 -2.34 -12.00 8.75
CA ASN A 112 -2.96 -13.25 9.20
C ASN A 112 -3.45 -14.10 8.03
N LEU A 113 -3.57 -13.55 6.82
CA LEU A 113 -3.84 -14.33 5.60
C LEU A 113 -2.63 -15.14 5.12
N VAL A 114 -1.40 -14.76 5.49
CA VAL A 114 -0.18 -15.42 5.00
C VAL A 114 -0.15 -16.94 5.28
N PRO A 115 -0.47 -17.43 6.50
CA PRO A 115 -0.51 -18.87 6.75
C PRO A 115 -1.71 -19.59 6.09
N LEU A 116 -2.73 -18.85 5.66
CA LEU A 116 -3.94 -19.40 5.03
C LEU A 116 -3.86 -19.41 3.50
N ALA A 117 -3.01 -18.56 2.92
CA ALA A 117 -2.94 -18.35 1.47
C ALA A 117 -2.07 -19.40 0.77
N GLU A 118 -2.55 -19.93 -0.36
CA GLU A 118 -1.77 -20.82 -1.24
C GLU A 118 -0.64 -20.09 -1.96
N SER A 119 -0.73 -18.77 -2.15
CA SER A 119 0.26 -17.96 -2.85
C SER A 119 0.36 -16.56 -2.28
N VAL A 120 1.56 -16.17 -1.86
CA VAL A 120 1.88 -14.80 -1.40
C VAL A 120 2.97 -14.19 -2.27
N VAL A 121 2.69 -13.02 -2.86
CA VAL A 121 3.66 -12.26 -3.66
C VAL A 121 3.78 -10.86 -3.08
N LYS A 122 5.00 -10.47 -2.71
CA LYS A 122 5.32 -9.11 -2.28
C LYS A 122 5.87 -8.31 -3.47
N LEU A 123 5.08 -7.38 -3.99
CA LEU A 123 5.50 -6.48 -5.06
C LEU A 123 6.34 -5.34 -4.51
N ASN A 124 7.45 -5.03 -5.19
CA ASN A 124 8.26 -3.86 -4.91
C ASN A 124 7.97 -2.73 -5.88
N ALA A 125 8.14 -1.49 -5.41
CA ALA A 125 8.06 -0.28 -6.21
C ALA A 125 9.47 0.19 -6.59
N VAL A 126 9.56 1.36 -7.24
CA VAL A 126 10.83 2.10 -7.40
C VAL A 126 10.94 3.12 -6.28
N CYS A 127 12.13 3.26 -5.70
CA CYS A 127 12.42 4.24 -4.66
C CYS A 127 12.42 5.64 -5.25
N MET A 128 11.56 6.51 -4.74
CA MET A 128 11.45 7.90 -5.20
C MET A 128 12.62 8.79 -4.74
N GLU A 129 13.56 8.27 -3.94
CA GLU A 129 14.75 9.01 -3.50
C GLU A 129 16.04 8.56 -4.20
N CYS A 130 16.21 7.25 -4.46
CA CYS A 130 17.46 6.70 -5.02
C CYS A 130 17.27 5.76 -6.20
N TYR A 131 16.03 5.58 -6.68
CA TYR A 131 15.66 4.80 -7.87
C TYR A 131 15.97 3.29 -7.79
N GLN A 132 16.41 2.79 -6.64
CA GLN A 132 16.53 1.36 -6.33
C GLN A 132 15.17 0.74 -6.00
N GLU A 133 15.14 -0.58 -5.83
CA GLU A 133 13.94 -1.30 -5.41
C GLU A 133 13.41 -0.82 -4.04
N ALA A 134 12.10 -0.56 -3.97
CA ALA A 134 11.42 -0.01 -2.80
C ALA A 134 10.39 -0.96 -2.21
N SER A 135 10.59 -1.34 -0.96
CA SER A 135 9.69 -2.22 -0.22
C SER A 135 8.84 -1.51 0.83
N TYR A 136 9.04 -0.20 1.03
CA TYR A 136 8.37 0.55 2.11
C TYR A 136 7.66 1.79 1.60
N THR A 137 6.69 2.24 2.38
CA THR A 137 5.99 3.50 2.16
C THR A 137 6.40 4.47 3.27
N LYS A 138 6.88 5.66 2.90
CA LYS A 138 7.24 6.76 3.82
C LYS A 138 6.20 7.85 3.70
N ARG A 139 5.63 8.30 4.83
CA ARG A 139 4.67 9.42 4.85
C ARG A 139 5.42 10.75 4.77
N LEU A 140 4.91 11.69 3.98
CA LEU A 140 5.43 13.04 3.81
C LEU A 140 4.57 13.99 4.64
N GLY A 141 5.05 14.39 5.82
CA GLY A 141 4.30 15.30 6.69
C GLY A 141 4.82 15.30 8.13
N ALA A 142 4.58 16.40 8.84
CA ALA A 142 5.01 16.62 10.22
C ALA A 142 4.12 15.96 11.28
N GLU A 143 3.27 15.01 10.90
CA GLU A 143 2.63 14.09 11.85
C GLU A 143 3.73 13.14 12.35
N ARG A 144 4.47 13.62 13.36
CA ARG A 144 5.73 13.08 13.84
C ARG A 144 5.74 11.55 13.88
N GLU A 145 6.71 10.98 13.19
CA GLU A 145 7.22 9.64 13.48
C GLU A 145 7.40 9.53 15.00
N VAL A 146 6.68 8.60 15.63
CA VAL A 146 6.86 8.30 17.04
C VAL A 146 8.30 7.83 17.20
N LYS A 147 9.15 8.68 17.77
CA LYS A 147 10.51 8.33 18.13
C LYS A 147 10.43 7.11 19.04
N ALA A 148 10.98 5.97 18.60
CA ALA A 148 11.36 4.90 19.51
C ALA A 148 12.58 5.40 20.30
N GLY A 149 12.32 6.24 21.30
CA GLY A 149 13.31 6.72 22.26
C GLY A 149 13.46 5.69 23.36
N SER A 150 14.66 5.12 23.47
CA SER A 150 15.19 4.42 24.63
C SER A 150 14.83 5.15 25.93
N ARG A 151 14.31 4.39 26.90
CA ARG A 151 14.04 4.84 28.27
C ARG A 151 15.34 5.25 28.95
N GLU A 152 15.41 6.48 29.41
CA GLU A 152 16.16 6.85 30.62
C GLU A 152 15.29 7.80 31.46
N GLY A 153 15.31 7.58 32.77
CA GLY A 153 14.24 7.92 33.71
C GLY A 153 14.05 9.40 34.05
N GLY A 154 12.85 9.67 34.57
CA GLY A 154 12.46 10.94 35.21
C GLY A 154 11.01 10.81 35.70
N GLU A 155 10.79 11.11 36.98
CA GLU A 155 9.56 10.84 37.74
C GLU A 155 8.32 11.63 37.26
N LEU A 156 7.15 10.99 37.39
CA LEU A 156 5.84 11.56 37.10
C LEU A 156 5.44 12.61 38.14
N SER A 157 4.98 13.78 37.68
CA SER A 157 3.93 14.52 38.37
C SER A 157 3.03 15.27 37.37
N SER A 158 1.75 15.39 37.74
CA SER A 158 0.62 16.01 37.02
C SER A 158 0.07 15.29 35.77
N ALA A 159 -1.00 14.52 36.02
CA ALA A 159 -1.84 13.84 35.05
C ALA A 159 -2.89 14.80 34.47
N GLU A 160 -2.50 15.67 33.53
CA GLU A 160 -3.42 16.47 32.70
C GLU A 160 -2.65 17.18 31.57
N SER A 161 -2.32 16.46 30.48
CA SER A 161 -2.00 17.01 29.12
C SER A 161 -1.31 16.00 28.18
N LEU A 162 -1.75 14.74 28.15
CA LEU A 162 -1.26 13.74 27.16
C LEU A 162 -2.37 13.12 26.30
N SER A 163 -3.52 13.79 26.16
CA SER A 163 -4.53 13.44 25.18
C SER A 163 -4.33 14.22 23.87
N GLN A 164 -4.36 13.49 22.76
CA GLN A 164 -4.54 13.97 21.37
C GLN A 164 -3.33 14.56 20.64
N PHE A 165 -2.33 13.72 20.39
CA PHE A 165 -1.74 13.66 19.05
C PHE A 165 -1.80 12.22 18.55
N SER A 166 -2.98 11.77 18.10
CA SER A 166 -3.13 10.47 17.46
C SER A 166 -2.56 10.54 16.05
N CYS A 167 -1.43 9.89 15.84
CA CYS A 167 -0.94 9.66 14.48
C CYS A 167 -1.90 8.69 13.79
N GLN A 168 -2.82 9.22 12.98
CA GLN A 168 -3.85 8.40 12.32
C GLN A 168 -3.18 7.46 11.31
N VAL A 169 -3.39 6.16 11.47
CA VAL A 169 -2.83 5.14 10.57
C VAL A 169 -3.50 5.22 9.20
N GLU A 170 -4.83 5.38 9.19
CA GLU A 170 -5.64 5.57 7.99
C GLU A 170 -5.62 7.04 7.57
N VAL A 171 -4.68 7.40 6.70
CA VAL A 171 -4.70 8.69 6.00
C VAL A 171 -4.71 8.38 4.51
N ILE A 172 -5.82 8.72 3.85
CA ILE A 172 -5.95 8.52 2.40
C ILE A 172 -5.15 9.60 1.68
N GLY A 173 -4.24 9.17 0.78
CA GLY A 173 -3.41 10.05 -0.02
C GLY A 173 -2.62 9.31 -1.10
N GLY A 174 -2.10 10.06 -2.08
CA GLY A 174 -1.26 9.57 -3.17
C GLY A 174 0.21 9.93 -2.97
N ALA A 175 0.89 10.27 -4.06
CA ALA A 175 2.31 10.67 -4.06
C ALA A 175 2.55 12.02 -3.34
N ASP A 176 1.50 12.82 -3.18
CA ASP A 176 1.48 14.05 -2.39
C ASP A 176 1.73 13.80 -0.89
N LYS A 177 1.26 12.66 -0.35
CA LYS A 177 1.42 12.29 1.06
C LYS A 177 2.38 11.14 1.31
N TYR A 178 2.77 10.38 0.28
CA TYR A 178 3.55 9.16 0.45
C TYR A 178 4.61 8.98 -0.64
N HIS A 179 5.80 8.52 -0.25
CA HIS A 179 6.83 8.02 -1.16
C HIS A 179 7.05 6.52 -1.00
N SER A 180 7.25 5.81 -2.11
CA SER A 180 7.90 4.49 -2.07
C SER A 180 9.39 4.66 -1.83
N VAL A 181 9.94 3.96 -0.85
CA VAL A 181 11.36 4.05 -0.48
C VAL A 181 12.00 2.70 -0.24
N CYS A 182 13.30 2.60 -0.57
CA CYS A 182 14.13 1.47 -0.17
C CYS A 182 14.45 1.54 1.33
N ARG A 183 15.09 0.49 1.85
CA ARG A 183 15.47 0.40 3.28
C ARG A 183 16.33 1.57 3.74
N ALA A 184 17.32 1.95 2.94
CA ALA A 184 18.24 3.03 3.30
C ALA A 184 17.54 4.39 3.32
N CYS A 185 16.77 4.71 2.28
CA CYS A 185 16.03 5.97 2.14
C CYS A 185 14.90 6.13 3.16
N TYR A 186 14.31 5.03 3.65
CA TYR A 186 13.34 5.09 4.74
C TYR A 186 13.89 5.81 5.98
N PHE A 187 15.11 5.47 6.41
CA PHE A 187 15.73 6.05 7.60
C PHE A 187 16.50 7.35 7.34
N ARG A 188 16.67 7.77 6.08
CA ARG A 188 17.30 9.05 5.78
C ARG A 188 16.40 10.18 6.26
N LYS A 189 16.93 10.99 7.19
CA LYS A 189 16.38 12.31 7.50
C LYS A 189 16.42 13.12 6.21
N ARG A 190 15.33 13.82 5.88
CA ARG A 190 15.38 14.80 4.79
C ARG A 190 16.52 15.77 5.09
N PRO A 191 17.35 16.14 4.11
CA PRO A 191 18.08 17.39 4.20
C PRO A 191 17.05 18.46 4.53
N GLN A 192 17.24 19.22 5.61
CA GLN A 192 16.47 20.45 5.77
C GLN A 192 16.72 21.27 4.51
N GLN A 193 15.66 21.74 3.85
CA GLN A 193 15.85 22.68 2.74
C GLN A 193 16.69 23.83 3.31
N PRO A 194 17.87 24.14 2.73
CA PRO A 194 18.54 25.38 3.10
C PRO A 194 17.56 26.51 2.76
N GLY A 195 17.31 27.35 3.75
CA GLY A 195 16.66 28.63 3.54
C GLY A 195 17.36 29.38 2.41
N SER A 196 16.62 30.24 1.74
CA SER A 196 17.11 31.14 0.70
C SER A 196 18.37 31.89 1.12
N GLU A 197 19.56 31.40 0.75
CA GLU A 197 20.78 32.18 0.78
C GLU A 197 21.59 31.93 -0.49
N ASN A 198 21.61 32.99 -1.30
CA ASN A 198 22.55 33.42 -2.32
C ASN A 198 23.35 32.38 -3.13
N LYS A 199 23.13 32.45 -4.45
CA LYS A 199 24.06 32.03 -5.49
C LYS A 199 25.41 32.68 -5.23
N GLU A 200 26.42 31.87 -4.89
CA GLU A 200 27.80 31.98 -5.38
C GLU A 200 28.64 30.90 -4.69
N ASN A 201 28.98 29.86 -5.45
CA ASN A 201 30.24 29.11 -5.45
C ASN A 201 30.01 27.62 -5.78
N VAL A 202 30.35 27.30 -7.03
CA VAL A 202 30.53 25.95 -7.53
C VAL A 202 31.93 25.47 -7.14
N PRO A 203 32.07 24.22 -6.66
CA PRO A 203 33.25 23.44 -7.02
C PRO A 203 32.83 22.28 -7.92
N MET A 204 33.47 22.22 -9.09
CA MET A 204 33.44 21.08 -9.99
C MET A 204 33.89 19.82 -9.25
N GLY A 205 33.11 18.76 -9.39
CA GLY A 205 33.40 17.43 -8.84
C GLY A 205 32.53 16.37 -9.48
N LEU A 206 32.54 16.30 -10.81
CA LEU A 206 31.96 15.21 -11.58
C LEU A 206 32.77 13.94 -11.34
N LYS A 207 32.25 12.96 -10.58
CA LYS A 207 32.58 11.54 -10.77
C LYS A 207 31.35 10.64 -10.57
N GLN A 208 30.80 10.30 -11.75
CA GLN A 208 30.35 8.99 -12.19
C GLN A 208 29.13 8.34 -11.50
N LEU A 209 27.99 8.55 -12.14
CA LEU A 209 26.86 7.64 -12.17
C LEU A 209 27.31 6.30 -12.75
N ASP A 210 27.18 5.23 -11.97
CA ASP A 210 27.05 3.88 -12.52
C ASP A 210 25.91 3.18 -11.79
N VAL A 211 24.69 3.51 -12.21
CA VAL A 211 23.53 2.66 -11.92
C VAL A 211 23.26 1.91 -13.20
N ALA A 212 23.83 0.72 -13.30
CA ALA A 212 23.42 -0.27 -14.29
C ALA A 212 21.95 -0.63 -13.99
N ALA A 213 21.02 0.16 -14.52
CA ALA A 213 19.62 -0.22 -14.62
C ALA A 213 19.59 -1.54 -15.38
N SER A 214 19.23 -2.61 -14.70
CA SER A 214 19.18 -3.95 -15.28
C SER A 214 18.19 -3.93 -16.43
N ARG A 215 18.71 -3.84 -17.67
CA ARG A 215 17.91 -3.87 -18.90
C ARG A 215 17.41 -5.29 -19.10
N LYS A 216 16.35 -5.67 -18.40
CA LYS A 216 15.65 -6.92 -18.67
C LYS A 216 14.87 -6.76 -19.97
N ILE A 217 15.34 -7.41 -21.03
CA ILE A 217 14.70 -7.44 -22.36
C ILE A 217 13.40 -8.27 -22.31
N PHE A 218 13.25 -9.14 -21.30
CA PHE A 218 12.02 -9.86 -21.00
C PHE A 218 11.71 -9.79 -19.50
N ALA A 219 10.44 -9.53 -19.18
CA ALA A 219 9.84 -9.71 -17.86
C ALA A 219 8.62 -10.62 -18.03
N SER A 220 8.68 -11.81 -17.43
CA SER A 220 7.62 -12.82 -17.38
C SER A 220 6.67 -12.58 -16.22
#